data_AF-K2JY42-F1
#
_entry.id   AF-K2JY42-F1
#
_cell.length_a   1.000
_cell.length_b   1.000
_cell.length_c   1.000
_cell.angle_alpha   90.00
_cell.angle_beta   90.00
_cell.angle_gamma   90.00
#
_symmetry.space_group_name_H-M   'P 1'
#
loop_
_entity.id
_entity.type
_entity.pdbx_description
1 polymer ?
#
loop_
_entity_poly.entity_id
_entity_poly.type
_entity_poly.pdbx_seq_one_letter_code
_entity_poly.pdbx_strand_id
1 'polypeptide(L)'
;MKKNLVIIAAALLAGCAAAPHNYQPVKQPFSFPAVGSVETVQVGQAMLKQGVAAKSEAIHLDNEQVAGRYTLLAGSYPKIGEDSQYNYYSAMTVDGRYITFGMFDLAAPTASFRIDKQTGKVCIYRPEDTVPCADVTYTKDVVNAPNAGGSEQALIYEGKANNQLKVAYRETGSKAGNVNGNAIYDLSDSKIIGYKGAEIEVIEATNTSIKYKLIKHF
;
A
#
# COMPACT_ATOMS: atom_id res chain seq x y z
N MET A 1 58.50 22.22 -38.27
CA MET A 1 57.87 22.99 -37.16
C MET A 1 56.52 22.36 -36.83
N LYS A 2 56.27 22.13 -35.54
CA LYS A 2 54.98 21.94 -34.85
C LYS A 2 54.11 20.73 -35.24
N LYS A 3 54.29 19.63 -34.49
CA LYS A 3 53.31 18.55 -34.34
C LYS A 3 52.48 18.87 -33.09
N ASN A 4 51.25 19.37 -33.25
CA ASN A 4 50.37 19.68 -32.14
C ASN A 4 49.72 18.40 -31.61
N LEU A 5 50.08 18.01 -30.39
CA LEU A 5 49.46 16.92 -29.65
C LEU A 5 48.25 17.49 -28.90
N VAL A 6 47.03 17.20 -29.37
CA VAL A 6 45.80 17.55 -28.65
C VAL A 6 45.44 16.37 -27.75
N ILE A 7 45.68 16.52 -26.45
CA ILE A 7 45.25 15.57 -25.41
C ILE A 7 43.82 15.94 -25.03
N ILE A 8 42.84 15.14 -25.47
CA ILE A 8 41.45 15.25 -25.02
C ILE A 8 41.36 14.53 -23.68
N ALA A 9 41.31 15.30 -22.59
CA ALA A 9 41.01 14.79 -21.26
C ALA A 9 39.53 14.37 -21.21
N ALA A 10 39.26 13.07 -21.25
CA ALA A 10 37.94 12.52 -21.00
C ALA A 10 37.63 12.64 -19.49
N ALA A 11 36.90 13.69 -19.11
CA ALA A 11 36.33 13.82 -17.78
C ALA A 11 35.28 12.71 -17.58
N LEU A 12 35.65 11.68 -16.83
CA LEU A 12 34.71 10.68 -16.32
C LEU A 12 33.78 11.40 -15.33
N LEU A 13 32.60 11.80 -15.81
CA LEU A 13 31.50 12.24 -14.97
C LEU A 13 31.05 11.05 -14.11
N ALA A 14 31.62 10.90 -12.93
CA ALA A 14 31.07 10.06 -11.89
C ALA A 14 29.78 10.72 -11.39
N GLY A 15 28.64 10.37 -11.99
CA GLY A 15 27.34 10.76 -11.47
C GLY A 15 27.14 10.10 -10.10
N CYS A 16 26.77 10.89 -9.08
CA CYS A 16 26.30 10.33 -7.81
C CYS A 16 25.10 9.42 -8.09
N ALA A 17 25.28 8.11 -7.88
CA ALA A 17 24.24 7.12 -8.11
C ALA A 17 23.17 7.26 -7.02
N ALA A 18 22.05 7.92 -7.34
CA ALA A 18 20.88 8.00 -6.48
C ALA A 18 20.33 6.60 -6.15
N ALA A 19 19.56 6.50 -5.06
CA ALA A 19 18.93 5.24 -4.67
C ALA A 19 18.06 4.68 -5.82
N PRO A 20 18.14 3.39 -6.14
CA PRO A 20 17.31 2.81 -7.18
C PRO A 20 15.84 2.83 -6.73
N HIS A 21 14.97 3.28 -7.63
CA HIS A 21 13.51 3.22 -7.50
C HIS A 21 12.95 2.16 -8.46
N ASN A 22 13.46 0.93 -8.36
CA ASN A 22 13.17 -0.17 -9.28
C ASN A 22 12.29 -1.28 -8.67
N TYR A 23 11.79 -1.13 -7.44
CA TYR A 23 10.91 -2.11 -6.83
C TYR A 23 9.50 -2.04 -7.44
N GLN A 24 8.95 -3.22 -7.76
CA GLN A 24 7.59 -3.37 -8.25
C GLN A 24 6.76 -4.13 -7.21
N PRO A 25 5.72 -3.51 -6.62
CA PRO A 25 4.84 -4.18 -5.67
C PRO A 25 4.16 -5.40 -6.27
N VAL A 26 3.95 -6.42 -5.44
CA VAL A 26 3.35 -7.69 -5.83
C VAL A 26 1.84 -7.57 -5.78
N LYS A 27 1.17 -7.92 -6.88
CA LYS A 27 -0.29 -7.95 -6.97
C LYS A 27 -0.82 -9.26 -6.38
N GLN A 28 -1.69 -9.15 -5.37
CA GLN A 28 -2.28 -10.30 -4.69
C GLN A 28 -3.81 -10.19 -4.72
N PRO A 29 -4.53 -11.25 -5.11
CA PRO A 29 -5.97 -11.26 -5.03
C PRO A 29 -6.42 -11.25 -3.56
N PHE A 30 -7.54 -10.60 -3.29
CA PHE A 30 -8.20 -10.64 -1.99
C PHE A 30 -9.71 -10.76 -2.15
N SER A 31 -10.35 -11.28 -1.12
CA SER A 31 -11.79 -11.41 -1.03
C SER A 31 -12.21 -11.34 0.44
N PHE A 32 -13.24 -10.56 0.73
CA PHE A 32 -13.78 -10.39 2.07
C PHE A 32 -15.30 -10.17 1.98
N PRO A 33 -16.12 -10.78 2.84
CA PRO A 33 -15.74 -11.77 3.84
C PRO A 33 -15.50 -13.16 3.20
N ALA A 34 -15.28 -14.19 4.01
CA ALA A 34 -15.12 -15.55 3.50
C ALA A 34 -16.47 -16.12 3.02
N VAL A 35 -16.47 -16.90 1.94
CA VAL A 35 -17.69 -17.56 1.47
C VAL A 35 -18.24 -18.48 2.57
N GLY A 36 -19.54 -18.39 2.82
CA GLY A 36 -20.23 -19.11 3.88
C GLY A 36 -20.22 -18.42 5.25
N SER A 37 -19.44 -17.34 5.43
CA SER A 37 -19.44 -16.59 6.70
C SER A 37 -20.70 -15.74 6.85
N VAL A 38 -21.05 -15.47 8.11
CA VAL A 38 -22.15 -14.60 8.49
C VAL A 38 -21.58 -13.34 9.11
N GLU A 39 -21.82 -12.20 8.45
CA GLU A 39 -21.30 -10.90 8.89
C GLU A 39 -22.44 -9.94 9.20
N THR A 40 -22.15 -8.97 10.05
CA THR A 40 -23.01 -7.82 10.29
C THR A 40 -22.25 -6.55 9.93
N VAL A 41 -22.83 -5.73 9.05
CA VAL A 41 -22.25 -4.43 8.68
C VAL A 41 -23.28 -3.31 8.86
N GLN A 42 -22.79 -2.09 9.04
CA GLN A 42 -23.60 -0.89 9.15
C GLN A 42 -23.80 -0.22 7.78
N VAL A 43 -24.76 0.69 7.69
CA VAL A 43 -24.97 1.51 6.48
C VAL A 43 -23.68 2.27 6.11
N GLY A 44 -23.40 2.30 4.80
CA GLY A 44 -22.18 2.89 4.22
C GLY A 44 -20.96 1.96 4.25
N GLN A 45 -21.00 0.85 5.00
CA GLN A 45 -19.92 -0.13 5.00
C GLN A 45 -20.05 -1.11 3.83
N ALA A 46 -18.90 -1.58 3.34
CA ALA A 46 -18.87 -2.65 2.37
C ALA A 46 -19.34 -3.95 3.03
N MET A 47 -20.35 -4.56 2.44
CA MET A 47 -20.77 -5.92 2.75
C MET A 47 -19.66 -6.86 2.28
N LEU A 48 -19.38 -6.90 0.98
CA LEU A 48 -18.28 -7.66 0.43
C LEU A 48 -17.34 -6.80 -0.42
N LYS A 49 -16.08 -7.22 -0.48
CA LYS A 49 -15.03 -6.67 -1.32
C LYS A 49 -14.24 -7.80 -1.98
N GLN A 50 -13.84 -7.60 -3.22
CA GLN A 50 -12.94 -8.50 -3.92
C GLN A 50 -12.09 -7.71 -4.89
N GLY A 51 -10.90 -8.20 -5.17
CA GLY A 51 -10.07 -7.61 -6.20
C GLY A 51 -8.62 -8.00 -6.07
N VAL A 52 -7.76 -7.11 -6.52
CA VAL A 52 -6.31 -7.27 -6.51
C VAL A 52 -5.71 -6.10 -5.77
N ALA A 53 -5.10 -6.36 -4.61
CA ALA A 53 -4.34 -5.38 -3.88
C ALA A 53 -2.88 -5.46 -4.31
N ALA A 54 -2.24 -4.32 -4.55
CA ALA A 54 -0.80 -4.27 -4.65
C ALA A 54 -0.20 -4.20 -3.25
N LYS A 55 0.75 -5.08 -2.97
CA LYS A 55 1.45 -5.21 -1.69
C LYS A 55 2.93 -4.94 -1.89
N SER A 56 3.52 -4.13 -1.03
CA SER A 56 4.94 -3.83 -1.05
C SER A 56 5.60 -4.47 0.16
N GLU A 57 6.77 -5.07 -0.04
CA GLU A 57 7.67 -5.34 1.08
C GLU A 57 7.98 -4.03 1.80
N ALA A 58 8.19 -4.12 3.11
CA ALA A 58 8.54 -3.02 3.98
C ALA A 58 9.42 -3.52 5.14
N ILE A 59 9.98 -2.56 5.87
CA ILE A 59 10.51 -2.78 7.22
C ILE A 59 9.62 -2.06 8.22
N HIS A 60 9.43 -2.64 9.40
CA HIS A 60 8.71 -2.01 10.50
C HIS A 60 9.64 -1.72 11.68
N LEU A 61 9.54 -0.52 12.22
CA LEU A 61 10.22 -0.09 13.45
C LEU A 61 9.16 0.09 14.54
N ASP A 62 9.24 -0.72 15.60
CA ASP A 62 8.30 -0.64 16.73
C ASP A 62 8.44 0.68 17.51
N ASN A 63 9.65 1.22 17.57
CA ASN A 63 10.00 2.43 18.33
C ASN A 63 10.93 3.33 17.51
N GLU A 64 10.96 4.60 17.90
CA GLU A 64 11.90 5.59 17.37
C GLU A 64 13.35 5.19 17.68
N GLN A 65 14.24 5.37 16.71
CA GLN A 65 15.66 4.99 16.80
C GLN A 65 16.56 6.05 16.16
N VAL A 66 17.81 6.15 16.62
CA VAL A 66 18.77 7.15 16.10
C VAL A 66 19.85 6.45 15.28
N ALA A 67 20.11 6.95 14.07
CA ALA A 67 21.20 6.51 13.20
C ALA A 67 22.10 7.71 12.85
N GLY A 68 23.16 7.91 13.65
CA GLY A 68 24.04 9.06 13.51
C GLY A 68 23.29 10.36 13.82
N ARG A 69 23.06 11.19 12.80
CA ARG A 69 22.34 12.48 12.92
C ARG A 69 20.86 12.42 12.52
N TYR A 70 20.37 11.22 12.20
CA TYR A 70 18.99 11.00 11.77
C TYR A 70 18.19 10.36 12.89
N THR A 71 16.94 10.78 13.00
CA THR A 71 15.93 10.17 13.86
C THR A 71 14.92 9.42 12.99
N LEU A 72 14.82 8.12 13.22
CA LEU A 72 13.99 7.18 12.48
C LEU A 72 12.71 6.97 13.30
N LEU A 73 11.60 7.49 12.82
CA LEU A 73 10.31 7.38 13.53
C LEU A 73 9.78 5.95 13.51
N ALA A 74 8.98 5.59 14.52
CA ALA A 74 8.25 4.32 14.53
C ALA A 74 7.24 4.24 13.37
N GLY A 75 7.14 3.06 12.74
CA GLY A 75 6.24 2.80 11.62
C GLY A 75 6.85 1.91 10.53
N SER A 76 6.06 1.67 9.47
CA SER A 76 6.47 0.84 8.33
C SER A 76 6.98 1.69 7.17
N TYR A 77 8.12 1.31 6.62
CA TYR A 77 8.81 1.97 5.50
C TYR A 77 8.83 1.04 4.27
N PRO A 78 8.14 1.38 3.18
CA PRO A 78 8.06 0.52 2.00
C PRO A 78 9.38 0.42 1.24
N LYS A 79 9.66 -0.76 0.69
CA LYS A 79 10.78 -1.01 -0.23
C LYS A 79 10.57 -0.20 -1.51
N ILE A 80 11.61 0.49 -1.94
CA ILE A 80 11.62 1.34 -3.15
C ILE A 80 12.52 0.77 -4.24
N GLY A 81 13.48 -0.08 -3.87
CA GLY A 81 14.37 -0.70 -4.84
C GLY A 81 15.34 -1.70 -4.23
N GLU A 82 16.18 -2.24 -5.10
CA GLU A 82 17.30 -3.10 -4.73
C GLU A 82 18.38 -3.10 -5.80
N ASP A 83 19.60 -3.41 -5.37
CA ASP A 83 20.74 -3.74 -6.24
C ASP A 83 21.36 -5.08 -5.81
N SER A 84 22.57 -5.39 -6.30
CA SER A 84 23.26 -6.64 -5.96
C SER A 84 23.67 -6.75 -4.47
N GLN A 85 23.83 -5.64 -3.77
CA GLN A 85 24.36 -5.58 -2.40
C GLN A 85 23.31 -5.14 -1.37
N TYR A 86 22.31 -4.35 -1.75
CA TYR A 86 21.41 -3.67 -0.82
C TYR A 86 19.95 -3.73 -1.22
N ASN A 87 19.09 -3.71 -0.20
CA ASN A 87 17.68 -3.36 -0.32
C ASN A 87 17.49 -1.90 0.07
N TYR A 88 16.68 -1.16 -0.69
CA TYR A 88 16.40 0.25 -0.45
C TYR A 88 14.96 0.44 -0.01
N TYR A 89 14.74 1.25 1.03
CA TYR A 89 13.42 1.59 1.56
C TYR A 89 13.24 3.11 1.64
N SER A 90 11.98 3.53 1.54
CA SER A 90 11.56 4.93 1.66
C SER A 90 11.99 5.54 3.00
N ALA A 91 12.39 6.81 3.02
CA ALA A 91 12.57 7.58 4.26
C ALA A 91 11.25 8.14 4.84
N MET A 92 10.13 7.81 4.21
CA MET A 92 8.78 8.16 4.65
C MET A 92 8.02 6.91 5.04
N THR A 93 7.36 6.94 6.21
CA THR A 93 6.45 5.88 6.63
C THR A 93 5.23 5.81 5.72
N VAL A 94 4.50 4.68 5.75
CA VAL A 94 3.21 4.54 5.06
C VAL A 94 2.16 5.59 5.48
N ASP A 95 2.28 6.14 6.68
CA ASP A 95 1.43 7.22 7.21
C ASP A 95 1.90 8.63 6.79
N GLY A 96 2.94 8.74 5.97
CA GLY A 96 3.41 10.02 5.41
C GLY A 96 4.37 10.81 6.30
N ARG A 97 5.01 10.19 7.30
CA ARG A 97 5.99 10.85 8.17
C ARG A 97 7.41 10.58 7.70
N TYR A 98 8.18 11.63 7.46
CA TYR A 98 9.60 11.51 7.09
C TYR A 98 10.48 11.31 8.33
N ILE A 99 11.60 10.59 8.15
CA ILE A 99 12.71 10.68 9.09
C ILE A 99 13.21 12.12 9.19
N THR A 100 13.75 12.49 10.34
CA THR A 100 14.28 13.83 10.59
C THR A 100 15.81 13.80 10.69
N PHE A 101 16.44 14.97 10.55
CA PHE A 101 17.89 15.10 10.72
C PHE A 101 18.29 16.43 11.38
N GLY A 102 19.42 16.38 12.10
CA GLY A 102 20.06 17.53 12.70
C GLY A 102 19.33 18.08 13.95
N MET A 103 19.85 19.17 14.50
CA MET A 103 19.40 19.75 15.78
C MET A 103 17.95 20.30 15.76
N PHE A 104 17.39 20.54 14.57
CA PHE A 104 16.06 21.12 14.40
C PHE A 104 15.03 20.13 13.84
N ASP A 105 15.35 18.83 13.81
CA ASP A 105 14.47 17.77 13.30
C ASP A 105 13.87 18.08 11.93
N LEU A 106 14.71 18.56 11.00
CA LEU A 106 14.27 18.86 9.65
C LEU A 106 13.92 17.55 8.93
N ALA A 107 12.80 17.53 8.21
CA ALA A 107 12.43 16.37 7.41
C ALA A 107 13.49 16.09 6.32
N ALA A 108 13.82 14.81 6.08
CA ALA A 108 14.78 14.37 5.08
C ALA A 108 14.10 13.65 3.89
N PRO A 109 13.36 14.35 3.01
CA PRO A 109 12.57 13.71 1.95
C PRO A 109 13.41 13.06 0.84
N THR A 110 14.68 13.45 0.70
CA THR A 110 15.61 12.87 -0.28
C THR A 110 16.45 11.72 0.28
N ALA A 111 16.28 11.38 1.56
CA ALA A 111 16.95 10.24 2.16
C ALA A 111 16.25 8.92 1.81
N SER A 112 16.94 7.82 2.06
CA SER A 112 16.42 6.46 1.97
C SER A 112 17.15 5.57 2.98
N PHE A 113 16.52 4.47 3.36
CA PHE A 113 17.21 3.40 4.05
C PHE A 113 17.90 2.52 3.02
N ARG A 114 19.13 2.16 3.30
CA ARG A 114 19.88 1.14 2.57
C ARG A 114 20.25 0.04 3.55
N ILE A 115 19.73 -1.16 3.33
CA ILE A 115 19.97 -2.33 4.17
C ILE A 115 20.85 -3.30 3.41
N ASP A 116 22.01 -3.62 3.98
CA ASP A 116 22.95 -4.57 3.41
C ASP A 116 22.37 -5.99 3.44
N LYS A 117 22.39 -6.68 2.28
CA LYS A 117 21.79 -8.00 2.13
C LYS A 117 22.53 -9.10 2.90
N GLN A 118 23.81 -8.91 3.22
CA GLN A 118 24.65 -9.90 3.91
C GLN A 118 24.67 -9.67 5.42
N THR A 119 24.82 -8.42 5.84
CA THR A 119 24.99 -8.06 7.26
C THR A 119 23.70 -7.61 7.93
N GLY A 120 22.68 -7.22 7.15
CA GLY A 120 21.43 -6.65 7.67
C GLY A 120 21.59 -5.24 8.24
N LYS A 121 22.78 -4.64 8.16
CA LYS A 121 23.08 -3.32 8.71
C LYS A 121 22.31 -2.24 7.97
N VAL A 122 21.75 -1.30 8.73
CA VAL A 122 20.94 -0.21 8.20
C VAL A 122 21.80 1.05 8.08
N CYS A 123 21.77 1.65 6.90
CA CYS A 123 22.43 2.90 6.60
C CYS A 123 21.43 3.91 6.04
N ILE A 124 21.58 5.18 6.42
CA ILE A 124 20.76 6.25 5.84
C ILE A 124 21.50 6.82 4.63
N TYR A 125 20.98 6.54 3.45
CA TYR A 125 21.56 7.02 2.21
C TYR A 125 20.88 8.32 1.79
N ARG A 126 21.68 9.39 1.70
CA ARG A 126 21.31 10.68 1.09
C ARG A 126 22.51 11.16 0.26
N PRO A 127 22.34 11.54 -1.02
CA PRO A 127 23.45 11.77 -1.94
C PRO A 127 24.46 12.84 -1.48
N GLU A 128 24.03 13.79 -0.66
CA GLU A 128 24.84 14.90 -0.16
C GLU A 128 25.66 14.56 1.10
N ASP A 129 25.51 13.35 1.65
CA ASP A 129 25.94 13.04 3.00
C ASP A 129 26.94 11.88 3.10
N THR A 130 27.79 11.92 4.12
CA THR A 130 28.45 10.71 4.62
C THR A 130 27.36 9.77 5.14
N VAL A 131 27.19 8.62 4.50
CA VAL A 131 26.15 7.62 4.80
C VAL A 131 26.34 7.06 6.22
N PRO A 132 25.58 7.49 7.26
CA PRO A 132 25.72 6.91 8.57
C PRO A 132 25.06 5.52 8.59
N CYS A 133 25.76 4.56 9.18
CA CYS A 133 25.24 3.22 9.41
C CYS A 133 25.14 2.96 10.90
N ALA A 134 24.01 2.41 11.34
CA ALA A 134 23.76 2.09 12.74
C ALA A 134 23.08 0.72 12.86
N ASP A 135 23.15 0.14 14.04
CA ASP A 135 22.42 -1.08 14.37
C ASP A 135 20.98 -0.68 14.73
N VAL A 136 20.09 -0.79 13.74
CA VAL A 136 18.66 -0.49 13.87
C VAL A 136 17.90 -1.80 13.97
N THR A 137 17.04 -1.90 14.98
CA THR A 137 16.13 -3.05 15.14
C THR A 137 14.90 -2.83 14.27
N TYR A 138 14.59 -3.79 13.40
CA TYR A 138 13.41 -3.76 12.54
C TYR A 138 12.91 -5.18 12.28
N THR A 139 11.65 -5.29 11.88
CA THR A 139 11.06 -6.53 11.36
C THR A 139 10.70 -6.37 9.89
N LYS A 140 10.61 -7.49 9.16
CA LYS A 140 10.08 -7.47 7.79
C LYS A 140 8.57 -7.36 7.83
N ASP A 141 8.00 -6.53 6.97
CA ASP A 141 6.58 -6.24 6.90
C ASP A 141 6.10 -6.24 5.45
N VAL A 142 4.78 -6.32 5.24
CA VAL A 142 4.12 -6.23 3.94
C VAL A 142 2.97 -5.24 4.02
N VAL A 143 3.13 -4.10 3.35
CA VAL A 143 2.18 -2.98 3.41
C VAL A 143 1.36 -2.87 2.13
N ASN A 144 0.20 -2.22 2.21
CA ASN A 144 -0.57 -1.87 1.02
C ASN A 144 0.19 -0.82 0.18
N ALA A 145 0.19 -1.01 -1.13
CA ALA A 145 0.77 -0.09 -2.10
C ALA A 145 -0.35 0.52 -2.98
N PRO A 146 -1.15 1.47 -2.45
CA PRO A 146 -2.38 1.95 -3.11
C PRO A 146 -2.13 2.55 -4.51
N ASN A 147 -0.94 3.09 -4.76
CA ASN A 147 -0.57 3.69 -6.05
C ASN A 147 0.11 2.72 -7.02
N ALA A 148 0.29 1.45 -6.65
CA ALA A 148 1.00 0.46 -7.46
C ALA A 148 0.09 -0.38 -8.36
N GLY A 149 -1.11 0.13 -8.63
CA GLY A 149 -2.10 -0.51 -9.49
C GLY A 149 -2.75 -1.71 -8.81
N GLY A 150 -3.92 -1.48 -8.22
CA GLY A 150 -4.85 -2.52 -7.76
C GLY A 150 -6.23 -2.23 -8.31
N SER A 151 -7.13 -3.20 -8.20
CA SER A 151 -8.55 -3.01 -8.52
C SER A 151 -9.39 -3.58 -7.39
N GLU A 152 -10.48 -2.92 -7.03
CA GLU A 152 -11.41 -3.37 -5.99
C GLU A 152 -12.84 -3.24 -6.50
N GLN A 153 -13.64 -4.28 -6.29
CA GLN A 153 -15.08 -4.29 -6.42
C GLN A 153 -15.67 -4.39 -5.00
N ALA A 154 -16.66 -3.56 -4.69
CA ALA A 154 -17.32 -3.55 -3.39
C ALA A 154 -18.83 -3.46 -3.55
N LEU A 155 -19.55 -4.30 -2.80
CA LEU A 155 -20.99 -4.15 -2.58
C LEU A 155 -21.20 -3.51 -1.20
N ILE A 156 -21.90 -2.40 -1.15
CA ILE A 156 -22.03 -1.51 0.00
C ILE A 156 -23.48 -1.49 0.46
N TYR A 157 -23.68 -1.57 1.76
CA TYR A 157 -25.02 -1.51 2.32
C TYR A 157 -25.53 -0.07 2.40
N GLU A 158 -26.69 0.24 1.82
CA GLU A 158 -27.29 1.59 1.85
C GLU A 158 -28.51 1.69 2.78
N GLY A 159 -28.91 0.58 3.40
CA GLY A 159 -30.07 0.54 4.31
C GLY A 159 -31.27 -0.18 3.72
N LYS A 160 -32.26 -0.42 4.58
CA LYS A 160 -33.57 -0.98 4.23
C LYS A 160 -34.68 -0.01 4.58
N ALA A 161 -35.64 0.13 3.68
CA ALA A 161 -36.90 0.82 3.92
C ALA A 161 -38.06 -0.12 3.56
N ASN A 162 -38.98 -0.38 4.49
CA ASN A 162 -40.00 -1.42 4.32
C ASN A 162 -39.36 -2.77 3.94
N ASN A 163 -39.76 -3.39 2.84
CA ASN A 163 -39.13 -4.60 2.30
C ASN A 163 -38.02 -4.33 1.27
N GLN A 164 -37.75 -3.07 0.94
CA GLN A 164 -36.76 -2.69 -0.05
C GLN A 164 -35.37 -2.56 0.57
N LEU A 165 -34.47 -3.48 0.22
CA LEU A 165 -33.05 -3.41 0.55
C LEU A 165 -32.32 -2.60 -0.52
N LYS A 166 -31.55 -1.59 -0.11
CA LYS A 166 -30.73 -0.77 -1.00
C LYS A 166 -29.27 -1.13 -0.85
N VAL A 167 -28.60 -1.32 -1.98
CA VAL A 167 -27.16 -1.58 -2.04
C VAL A 167 -26.52 -0.74 -3.14
N ALA A 168 -25.31 -0.28 -2.88
CA ALA A 168 -24.45 0.37 -3.86
C ALA A 168 -23.33 -0.57 -4.29
N TYR A 169 -22.86 -0.41 -5.51
CA TYR A 169 -21.71 -1.08 -6.07
C TYR A 169 -20.69 -0.03 -6.46
N ARG A 170 -19.43 -0.30 -6.13
CA ARG A 170 -18.30 0.53 -6.51
C ARG A 170 -17.16 -0.35 -7.01
N GLU A 171 -16.60 0.04 -8.14
CA GLU A 171 -15.39 -0.54 -8.72
C GLU A 171 -14.34 0.57 -8.86
N THR A 172 -13.14 0.33 -8.34
CA THR A 172 -12.01 1.26 -8.43
C THR A 172 -10.80 0.58 -9.04
N GLY A 173 -9.94 1.37 -9.70
CA GLY A 173 -8.67 0.88 -10.24
C GLY A 173 -8.81 -0.09 -11.43
N SER A 174 -10.01 -0.22 -12.01
CA SER A 174 -10.23 -0.95 -13.25
C SER A 174 -9.64 -0.19 -14.44
N LYS A 175 -9.28 -0.91 -15.52
CA LYS A 175 -8.86 -0.28 -16.79
C LYS A 175 -9.97 0.55 -17.44
N ALA A 176 -11.24 0.27 -17.11
CA ALA A 176 -12.41 0.99 -17.61
C ALA A 176 -12.74 2.25 -16.78
N GLY A 177 -11.94 2.56 -15.75
CA GLY A 177 -12.19 3.65 -14.82
C GLY A 177 -13.01 3.22 -13.60
N ASN A 178 -13.40 4.18 -12.77
CA ASN A 178 -14.21 3.91 -11.60
C ASN A 178 -15.68 3.73 -12.02
N VAL A 179 -16.30 2.62 -11.63
CA VAL A 179 -17.71 2.32 -11.93
C VAL A 179 -18.52 2.40 -10.64
N ASN A 180 -19.67 3.06 -10.68
CA ASN A 180 -20.61 3.10 -9.58
C ASN A 180 -22.00 2.66 -10.07
N GLY A 181 -22.79 2.03 -9.22
CA GLY A 181 -24.17 1.67 -9.52
C GLY A 181 -24.95 1.35 -8.26
N ASN A 182 -26.27 1.45 -8.31
CA ASN A 182 -27.13 1.16 -7.16
C ASN A 182 -28.18 0.12 -7.57
N ALA A 183 -28.64 -0.68 -6.61
CA ALA A 183 -29.74 -1.61 -6.79
C ALA A 183 -30.67 -1.62 -5.57
N ILE A 184 -31.93 -1.92 -5.85
CA ILE A 184 -32.99 -2.08 -4.86
C ILE A 184 -33.59 -3.47 -5.03
N TYR A 185 -33.70 -4.22 -3.95
CA TYR A 185 -34.29 -5.56 -3.93
C TYR A 185 -35.49 -5.59 -3.00
N ASP A 186 -36.56 -6.26 -3.42
CA ASP A 186 -37.68 -6.57 -2.54
C ASP A 186 -37.43 -7.88 -1.79
N LEU A 187 -37.27 -7.80 -0.47
CA LEU A 187 -37.00 -8.95 0.40
C LEU A 187 -38.24 -9.81 0.70
N SER A 188 -39.40 -9.45 0.14
CA SER A 188 -40.57 -10.32 0.13
C SER A 188 -40.55 -11.33 -1.01
N ASP A 189 -39.85 -11.03 -2.11
CA ASP A 189 -39.67 -11.95 -3.23
C ASP A 189 -38.61 -13.01 -2.91
N SER A 190 -37.49 -12.59 -2.32
CA SER A 190 -36.37 -13.48 -1.99
C SER A 190 -35.51 -12.91 -0.86
N LYS A 191 -34.97 -13.79 0.00
CA LYS A 191 -33.89 -13.43 0.94
C LYS A 191 -32.51 -13.51 0.29
N ILE A 192 -32.39 -14.18 -0.85
CA ILE A 192 -31.17 -14.22 -1.63
C ILE A 192 -31.20 -13.06 -2.62
N ILE A 193 -30.17 -12.22 -2.59
CA ILE A 193 -29.97 -11.16 -3.59
C ILE A 193 -28.66 -11.39 -4.32
N GLY A 194 -28.65 -11.02 -5.60
CA GLY A 194 -27.48 -11.18 -6.47
C GLY A 194 -27.17 -9.91 -7.26
N TYR A 195 -25.95 -9.42 -7.19
CA TYR A 195 -25.50 -8.24 -7.94
C TYR A 195 -24.12 -8.49 -8.54
N LYS A 196 -23.99 -8.31 -9.86
CA LYS A 196 -22.72 -8.48 -10.60
C LYS A 196 -22.02 -9.83 -10.33
N GLY A 197 -22.79 -10.91 -10.13
CA GLY A 197 -22.25 -12.26 -9.91
C GLY A 197 -22.09 -12.67 -8.44
N ALA A 198 -22.00 -11.69 -7.53
CA ALA A 198 -22.02 -11.93 -6.10
C ALA A 198 -23.43 -12.29 -5.60
N GLU A 199 -23.51 -13.18 -4.63
CA GLU A 199 -24.76 -13.65 -4.03
C GLU A 199 -24.65 -13.68 -2.51
N ILE A 200 -25.69 -13.20 -1.84
CA ILE A 200 -25.80 -13.24 -0.38
C ILE A 200 -27.19 -13.70 0.03
N GLU A 201 -27.29 -14.26 1.23
CA GLU A 201 -28.55 -14.50 1.92
C GLU A 201 -28.72 -13.46 3.03
N VAL A 202 -29.77 -12.65 2.94
CA VAL A 202 -30.13 -11.68 3.98
C VAL A 202 -30.80 -12.39 5.15
N ILE A 203 -30.16 -12.34 6.31
CA ILE A 203 -30.68 -12.92 7.55
C ILE A 203 -31.55 -11.87 8.27
N GLU A 204 -31.02 -10.65 8.42
CA GLU A 204 -31.72 -9.54 9.05
C GLU A 204 -31.25 -8.22 8.42
N ALA A 205 -32.15 -7.27 8.20
CA ALA A 205 -31.79 -5.95 7.70
C ALA A 205 -32.70 -4.87 8.29
N THR A 206 -32.09 -3.74 8.64
CA THR A 206 -32.73 -2.55 9.21
C THR A 206 -32.28 -1.31 8.44
N ASN A 207 -32.80 -0.13 8.76
CA ASN A 207 -32.29 1.10 8.16
C ASN A 207 -30.85 1.47 8.59
N THR A 208 -30.21 0.73 9.50
CA THR A 208 -28.88 1.03 10.03
C THR A 208 -27.87 -0.12 9.91
N SER A 209 -28.33 -1.36 9.80
CA SER A 209 -27.46 -2.54 9.72
C SER A 209 -28.05 -3.66 8.88
N ILE A 210 -27.19 -4.56 8.42
CA ILE A 210 -27.56 -5.82 7.78
C ILE A 210 -26.70 -6.94 8.35
N LYS A 211 -27.36 -8.04 8.71
CA LYS A 211 -26.76 -9.34 8.95
C LYS A 211 -27.06 -10.25 7.77
N TYR A 212 -26.02 -10.85 7.20
CA TYR A 212 -26.16 -11.66 5.99
C TYR A 212 -25.12 -12.78 5.96
N LYS A 213 -25.39 -13.81 5.15
CA LYS A 213 -24.43 -14.86 4.83
C LYS A 213 -23.92 -14.65 3.41
N LEU A 214 -22.60 -14.71 3.22
CA LEU A 214 -22.04 -14.68 1.87
C LEU A 214 -22.20 -16.05 1.21
N ILE A 215 -22.84 -16.11 0.04
CA ILE A 215 -22.99 -17.34 -0.76
C ILE A 215 -21.89 -17.40 -1.82
N LYS A 216 -21.65 -16.28 -2.51
CA LYS A 216 -20.71 -16.21 -3.63
C LYS A 216 -20.15 -14.81 -3.81
N HIS A 217 -18.87 -14.75 -4.18
CA HIS A 217 -18.15 -13.54 -4.59
C HIS A 217 -18.44 -13.16 -6.07
N PHE A 218 -17.92 -12.02 -6.54
CA PHE A 218 -18.09 -11.53 -7.92
C PHE A 218 -17.51 -12.49 -8.97
#